data_AF-A0A959BTL8-F1
#
_entry.id   AF-A0A959BTL8-F1
#
_cell.length_a   1.000
_cell.length_b   1.000
_cell.length_c   1.000
_cell.angle_alpha   90.00
_cell.angle_beta   90.00
_cell.angle_gamma   90.00
#
_symmetry.space_group_name_H-M   'P 1'
#
loop_
_entity.id
_entity.type
_entity.pdbx_description
1 polymer ?
#
loop_
_entity_poly.entity_id
_entity_poly.type
_entity_poly.pdbx_seq_one_letter_code
_entity_poly.pdbx_strand_id
1 'polypeptide(L)'
;MKRFKPFRVAALSLLLVLLAGSSLLASSHREAPLIANDPLADNTDLYAFRSPDDPNMITIIANYIPAELPHGGPNYYTFGKNIRYEIHIDN
;
A
#
# COMPACT_ATOMS: atom_id res chain seq x y z
N MET A 1 -2.97 -22.37 48.40
CA MET A 1 -3.40 -21.64 47.19
C MET A 1 -2.75 -20.25 47.21
N LYS A 2 -1.80 -19.95 46.31
CA LYS A 2 -1.08 -18.67 46.32
C LYS A 2 -2.03 -17.57 45.84
N ARG A 3 -2.43 -16.68 46.74
CA ARG A 3 -3.34 -15.56 46.46
C ARG A 3 -2.65 -14.60 45.48
N PHE A 4 -3.16 -14.49 44.26
CA PHE A 4 -2.64 -13.55 43.27
C PHE A 4 -2.71 -12.14 43.84
N LYS A 5 -1.57 -11.43 43.87
CA LYS A 5 -1.52 -10.06 44.37
C LYS A 5 -2.24 -9.16 43.35
N PRO A 6 -3.36 -8.50 43.70
CA PRO A 6 -4.21 -7.78 42.74
C PRO A 6 -3.45 -6.66 42.01
N PHE A 7 -2.41 -6.10 42.65
CA PHE A 7 -1.51 -5.12 42.06
C PHE A 7 -0.78 -5.61 40.81
N ARG A 8 -0.36 -6.90 40.78
CA ARG A 8 0.33 -7.47 39.61
C ARG A 8 -0.61 -7.65 38.42
N VAL A 9 -1.86 -8.01 38.70
CA VAL A 9 -2.90 -8.15 37.68
C VAL A 9 -3.26 -6.77 37.12
N ALA A 10 -3.47 -5.78 37.98
CA ALA A 10 -3.76 -4.41 37.55
C ALA A 10 -2.63 -3.78 36.72
N ALA A 11 -1.37 -3.97 37.12
CA ALA A 11 -0.22 -3.48 36.36
C ALA A 11 -0.09 -4.15 34.98
N LEU A 12 -0.34 -5.47 34.90
CA LEU A 12 -0.31 -6.19 33.63
C LEU A 12 -1.45 -5.76 32.70
N SER A 13 -2.65 -5.56 33.25
CA SER A 13 -3.80 -5.06 32.50
C SER A 13 -3.57 -3.65 31.96
N LEU A 14 -2.95 -2.75 32.75
CA LEU A 14 -2.61 -1.40 32.32
C LEU A 14 -1.59 -1.41 31.18
N LEU A 15 -0.56 -2.25 31.28
CA LEU A 15 0.45 -2.42 30.23
C LEU A 15 -0.19 -2.94 28.93
N LEU A 16 -1.10 -3.90 29.01
CA LEU A 16 -1.82 -4.44 27.85
C LEU A 16 -2.71 -3.38 27.18
N VAL A 17 -3.40 -2.53 27.95
CA VAL A 17 -4.19 -1.42 27.41
C VAL A 17 -3.31 -0.40 26.70
N LEU A 18 -2.14 -0.07 27.26
CA LEU A 18 -1.20 0.86 26.64
C LEU A 18 -0.60 0.30 25.34
N LEU A 19 -0.31 -1.00 25.28
CA LEU A 19 0.18 -1.67 24.08
C LEU A 19 -0.91 -1.86 23.01
N ALA A 20 -2.16 -2.07 23.42
CA ALA A 20 -3.29 -2.19 22.50
C ALA A 20 -3.72 -0.84 21.89
N GLY A 21 -3.38 0.28 22.54
CA GLY A 21 -3.72 1.62 22.08
C GLY A 21 -2.68 2.27 21.16
N SER A 22 -1.55 1.62 20.85
CA SER A 22 -0.55 2.20 19.96
C SER A 22 -1.04 2.19 18.51
N SER A 23 -1.09 3.37 17.88
CA SER A 23 -1.33 3.49 16.44
C SER A 23 -0.21 2.80 15.67
N LEU A 24 -0.56 1.79 14.88
CA LEU A 24 0.38 1.18 13.94
C LEU A 24 0.52 2.12 12.74
N LEU A 25 1.74 2.55 12.45
CA LEU A 25 2.03 3.27 11.20
C LEU A 25 2.07 2.23 10.07
N ALA A 26 1.23 2.42 9.06
CA ALA A 26 1.31 1.61 7.85
C ALA A 26 2.53 2.03 7.04
N SER A 27 3.25 1.04 6.48
CA SER A 27 4.35 1.30 5.55
C SER A 27 3.80 1.89 4.25
N SER A 28 4.48 2.88 3.69
CA SER A 28 4.16 3.42 2.36
C SER A 28 4.93 2.67 1.27
N HIS A 29 4.27 2.35 0.16
CA HIS A 29 4.93 1.74 -1.01
C HIS A 29 6.00 2.68 -1.62
N ARG A 30 5.74 3.99 -1.56
CA ARG A 30 6.65 5.05 -2.01
C ARG A 30 7.97 5.10 -1.22
N GLU A 31 7.99 4.53 -0.02
CA GLU A 31 9.17 4.51 0.84
C GLU A 31 10.08 3.31 0.58
N ALA A 32 9.70 2.42 -0.35
CA ALA A 32 10.57 1.33 -0.75
C ALA A 32 11.88 1.89 -1.35
N PRO A 33 13.07 1.44 -0.91
CA PRO A 33 14.35 2.09 -1.23
C PRO A 33 14.66 2.26 -2.72
N LEU A 34 14.21 1.35 -3.58
CA LEU A 34 14.41 1.44 -5.04
C LEU A 34 13.40 2.39 -5.70
N ILE A 35 12.13 2.33 -5.28
CA ILE A 35 11.05 3.16 -5.83
C ILE A 35 11.17 4.62 -5.39
N ALA A 36 11.66 4.86 -4.16
CA ALA A 36 11.95 6.21 -3.69
C ALA A 36 12.95 6.96 -4.60
N ASN A 37 13.86 6.23 -5.25
CA ASN A 37 14.84 6.77 -6.19
C ASN A 37 14.37 6.75 -7.66
N ASP A 38 13.31 5.98 -7.98
CA ASP A 38 12.68 5.92 -9.29
C ASP A 38 11.14 5.98 -9.19
N PRO A 39 10.58 7.16 -8.83
CA PRO A 39 9.16 7.29 -8.53
C PRO A 39 8.26 7.10 -9.75
N LEU A 40 8.80 7.18 -10.97
CA LEU A 40 8.04 6.94 -12.19
C LEU A 40 7.85 5.43 -12.46
N ALA A 41 8.60 4.58 -11.77
CA ALA A 41 8.45 3.12 -11.80
C ALA A 41 7.52 2.59 -10.70
N ASP A 42 6.99 3.48 -9.85
CA ASP A 42 6.10 3.14 -8.75
C ASP A 42 4.76 2.61 -9.29
N ASN A 43 4.59 1.29 -9.25
CA ASN A 43 3.31 0.63 -9.55
C ASN A 43 2.40 0.74 -8.33
N THR A 44 1.26 1.41 -8.49
CA THR A 44 0.32 1.58 -7.38
C THR A 44 -0.64 0.41 -7.27
N ASP A 45 -1.26 0.02 -8.38
CA ASP A 45 -2.30 -1.00 -8.41
C ASP A 45 -2.40 -1.68 -9.79
N LEU A 46 -2.79 -2.95 -9.78
CA LEU A 46 -3.21 -3.72 -10.96
C LEU A 46 -4.67 -4.14 -10.81
N TYR A 47 -5.48 -3.83 -11.82
CA TYR A 47 -6.87 -4.27 -11.90
C TYR A 47 -7.02 -5.24 -13.06
N ALA A 48 -7.70 -6.36 -12.81
CA ALA A 48 -8.07 -7.32 -13.83
C ALA A 48 -9.53 -7.72 -13.61
N PHE A 49 -10.38 -7.48 -14.61
CA PHE A 49 -11.79 -7.77 -14.53
C PHE A 49 -12.34 -8.13 -15.90
N ARG A 50 -13.44 -8.88 -15.91
CA ARG A 50 -14.15 -9.21 -17.15
C ARG A 50 -14.68 -7.93 -17.79
N SER A 51 -14.40 -7.73 -19.08
CA SER A 51 -14.74 -6.47 -19.75
C SER A 51 -16.26 -6.22 -19.71
N PRO A 52 -16.70 -5.00 -19.36
CA PRO A 52 -18.12 -4.63 -19.38
C PRO A 52 -18.66 -4.55 -20.81
N ASP A 53 -17.80 -4.29 -21.80
CA ASP A 53 -18.18 -4.13 -23.21
C ASP A 53 -18.22 -5.49 -23.95
N ASP A 54 -17.38 -6.45 -23.54
CA ASP A 54 -17.38 -7.83 -24.04
C ASP A 54 -17.06 -8.84 -22.92
N PRO A 55 -18.05 -9.64 -22.45
CA PRO A 55 -17.85 -10.64 -21.41
C PRO A 55 -16.87 -11.78 -21.75
N ASN A 56 -16.48 -11.96 -23.01
CA ASN A 56 -15.48 -12.96 -23.40
C ASN A 56 -14.03 -12.44 -23.28
N MET A 57 -13.84 -11.16 -22.92
CA MET A 57 -12.53 -10.55 -22.75
C MET A 57 -12.25 -10.19 -21.28
N ILE A 58 -10.96 -10.12 -20.94
CA ILE A 58 -10.48 -9.57 -19.68
C ILE A 58 -9.83 -8.21 -19.96
N THR A 59 -10.25 -7.18 -19.22
CA THR A 59 -9.61 -5.88 -19.19
C THR A 59 -8.58 -5.87 -18.07
N ILE A 60 -7.35 -5.46 -18.40
CA ILE A 60 -6.26 -5.31 -17.44
C ILE A 60 -5.81 -3.84 -17.46
N ILE A 61 -5.68 -3.24 -16.28
CA ILE A 61 -5.23 -1.86 -16.07
C ILE A 61 -4.12 -1.87 -15.03
N ALA A 62 -2.96 -1.31 -15.35
CA ALA A 62 -1.84 -1.12 -14.43
C ALA A 62 -1.61 0.37 -14.21
N ASN A 63 -1.69 0.81 -12.96
CA ASN A 63 -1.50 2.20 -12.58
C ASN A 63 -0.07 2.42 -12.06
N TYR A 64 0.49 3.55 -12.45
CA TYR A 64 1.82 3.98 -12.03
C TYR A 64 1.76 5.44 -11.61
N ILE A 65 2.73 5.88 -10.81
CA ILE A 65 2.84 7.26 -10.32
C ILE A 65 1.71 7.59 -9.32
N PRO A 66 1.94 7.42 -8.00
CA PRO A 66 0.92 7.71 -6.99
C PRO A 66 0.67 9.20 -6.79
N ALA A 67 -0.48 9.51 -6.19
CA ALA A 67 -0.81 10.82 -5.62
C ALA A 67 -0.82 12.00 -6.62
N GLU A 68 -1.38 11.77 -7.81
CA GLU A 68 -1.60 12.78 -8.86
C GLU A 68 -2.72 13.77 -8.54
N LEU A 69 -2.64 14.41 -7.37
CA LEU A 69 -3.70 15.30 -6.89
C LEU A 69 -3.74 16.60 -7.71
N PRO A 70 -4.94 17.11 -8.07
CA PRO A 70 -5.07 18.30 -8.92
C PRO A 70 -4.36 19.56 -8.40
N HIS A 71 -4.25 19.69 -7.07
CA HIS A 71 -3.62 20.83 -6.39
C HIS A 71 -2.11 20.65 -6.17
N GLY A 72 -1.52 19.54 -6.61
CA GLY A 72 -0.11 19.20 -6.39
C GLY A 72 0.87 20.12 -7.13
N GLY A 73 0.46 20.69 -8.27
CA GLY A 73 1.24 21.68 -9.03
C GLY A 73 2.58 21.17 -9.57
N PRO A 74 3.12 21.85 -10.60
CA PRO A 74 2.64 21.60 -11.95
C PRO A 74 2.58 20.08 -12.29
N ASN A 75 1.41 19.64 -12.80
CA ASN A 75 1.11 18.23 -13.07
C ASN A 75 1.79 17.75 -14.37
N TYR A 76 3.01 17.21 -14.24
CA TYR A 76 3.73 16.58 -15.35
C TYR A 76 3.84 15.07 -15.10
N TYR A 77 2.70 14.41 -15.02
CA TYR A 77 2.66 12.96 -14.89
C TYR A 77 2.82 12.33 -16.27
N THR A 78 4.00 11.80 -16.52
CA THR A 78 4.33 11.12 -17.79
C THR A 78 5.07 9.84 -17.48
N PHE A 79 4.89 8.83 -18.33
CA PHE A 79 5.70 7.62 -18.24
C PHE A 79 7.19 7.94 -18.37
N GLY A 80 8.01 7.30 -17.56
CA GLY A 80 9.46 7.45 -17.63
C GLY A 80 9.99 6.87 -18.94
N LYS A 81 10.86 7.63 -19.62
CA LYS A 81 11.44 7.22 -20.92
C LYS A 81 12.41 6.04 -20.82
N ASN A 82 12.93 5.78 -19.62
CA ASN A 82 13.92 4.72 -19.35
C ASN A 82 13.35 3.61 -18.46
N ILE A 83 12.02 3.45 -18.45
CA ILE A 83 11.32 2.46 -17.63
C ILE A 83 10.61 1.48 -18.55
N ARG A 84 10.70 0.19 -18.22
CA ARG A 84 10.03 -0.88 -18.95
C ARG A 84 8.77 -1.29 -18.20
N TYR A 85 7.61 -0.91 -18.75
CA TYR A 85 6.29 -1.25 -18.23
C TYR A 85 5.76 -2.49 -18.97
N GLU A 86 5.58 -3.60 -18.26
CA GLU A 86 5.14 -4.87 -18.85
C GLU A 86 4.11 -5.57 -17.98
N ILE A 87 3.17 -6.25 -18.63
CA ILE A 87 2.24 -7.19 -17.99
C ILE A 87 2.55 -8.54 -18.61
N HIS A 88 2.95 -9.50 -17.78
CA HIS A 88 3.23 -10.87 -18.22
C HIS A 88 1.99 -11.71 -17.96
N ILE A 89 1.54 -12.44 -18.99
CA ILE A 89 0.35 -13.30 -18.93
C ILE A 89 0.81 -14.72 -19.29
N ASP A 90 0.42 -15.67 -18.45
CA ASP A 90 0.61 -17.10 -18.66
C ASP A 90 -0.77 -17.79 -18.58
N ASN A 91 -0.99 -18.83 -19.39
CA ASN A 91 -2.29 -19.51 -19.55
C ASN A 91 -2.12 -21.03 -19.70
#